data_AF-A0A480AJS8-F1
#
_entry.id   AF-A0A480AJS8-F1
#
_cell.length_a   1.000
_cell.length_b   1.000
_cell.length_c   1.000
_cell.angle_alpha   90.00
_cell.angle_beta   90.00
_cell.angle_gamma   90.00
#
_symmetry.space_group_name_H-M   'P 1'
#
loop_
_entity.id
_entity.type
_entity.pdbx_description
1 polymer ?
#
loop_
_entity_poly.entity_id
_entity_poly.type
_entity_poly.pdbx_seq_one_letter_code
_entity_poly.pdbx_strand_id
1 'polypeptide(L)'
;MIESDRVVNLGAPPELVDTPSDSGLGQQIARCPHCRVAVWSHYAGAGPVTKFVRVGTLDNPDACPPEIHIFTRSKQPWVNLQGGAPAVDEYYERDDHWPPDSLKRREALLPAIQAYQATRTTGL
;
A
#
# COMPACT_ATOMS: atom_id res chain seq x y z
N MET A 1 -2.93 -1.57 3.97
CA MET A 1 -1.59 -1.16 4.47
C MET A 1 -1.36 -1.89 5.79
N ILE A 2 -0.23 -2.57 5.94
CA ILE A 2 0.14 -3.30 7.17
C ILE A 2 1.55 -2.91 7.57
N GLU A 3 1.84 -2.83 8.86
CA GLU A 3 3.18 -2.63 9.42
C GLU A 3 4.09 -3.77 8.96
N SER A 4 5.30 -3.42 8.53
CA SER A 4 6.20 -4.41 7.92
C SER A 4 6.61 -5.53 8.89
N ASP A 5 6.69 -5.24 10.18
CA ASP A 5 7.05 -6.17 11.26
C ASP A 5 5.94 -7.19 11.57
N ARG A 6 4.69 -6.89 11.19
CA ARG A 6 3.54 -7.81 11.32
C ARG A 6 3.38 -8.75 10.14
N VAL A 7 4.21 -8.62 9.10
CA VAL A 7 4.17 -9.48 7.92
C VAL A 7 5.42 -10.36 7.91
N VAL A 8 5.23 -11.62 8.29
CA VAL A 8 6.28 -12.64 8.30
C VAL A 8 6.34 -13.32 6.94
N ASN A 9 7.54 -13.49 6.40
CA ASN A 9 7.74 -14.31 5.22
C ASN A 9 8.01 -15.76 5.64
N LEU A 10 7.19 -16.69 5.15
CA LEU A 10 7.29 -18.11 5.44
C LEU A 10 8.05 -18.89 4.35
N GLY A 11 8.30 -18.27 3.20
CA GLY A 11 8.94 -18.89 2.05
C GLY A 11 10.16 -18.13 1.55
N ALA A 12 10.47 -18.29 0.26
CA ALA A 12 11.56 -17.55 -0.36
C ALA A 12 11.34 -16.03 -0.22
N PRO A 13 12.40 -15.26 0.09
CA PRO A 13 12.31 -13.79 0.06
C PRO A 13 11.86 -13.32 -1.32
N PRO A 14 10.88 -12.39 -1.41
CA PRO A 14 10.55 -11.79 -2.69
C PRO A 14 11.68 -10.91 -3.17
N GLU A 15 11.78 -10.77 -4.48
CA GLU A 15 12.65 -9.81 -5.12
C GLU A 15 12.02 -8.42 -5.05
N LEU A 16 12.77 -7.42 -4.55
CA LEU A 16 12.35 -6.03 -4.54
C LEU A 16 12.76 -5.36 -5.85
N VAL A 17 11.78 -4.84 -6.58
CA VAL A 17 11.98 -4.15 -7.86
C VAL A 17 11.67 -2.67 -7.69
N ASP A 18 12.69 -1.82 -7.85
CA ASP A 18 12.50 -0.38 -7.94
C ASP A 18 11.70 -0.03 -9.20
N THR A 19 10.57 0.65 -9.00
CA THR A 19 9.61 0.98 -10.04
C THR A 19 9.34 2.48 -10.03
N PRO A 20 9.54 3.19 -11.17
CA PRO A 20 9.21 4.61 -11.27
C PRO A 20 7.74 4.90 -10.95
N SER A 21 7.47 6.13 -10.50
CA SER A 21 6.12 6.64 -10.28
C SER A 21 6.02 8.08 -10.75
N ASP A 22 4.80 8.56 -11.00
CA ASP A 22 4.53 9.91 -11.50
C ASP A 22 5.02 11.02 -10.55
N SER A 23 5.06 10.73 -9.24
CA SER A 23 5.64 11.63 -8.23
C SER A 23 7.17 11.80 -8.31
N GLY A 24 7.87 11.04 -9.16
CA GLY A 24 9.33 10.99 -9.22
C GLY A 24 10.00 10.24 -8.07
N LEU A 25 9.28 9.90 -6.99
CA LEU A 25 9.84 9.23 -5.82
C LEU A 25 9.97 7.71 -5.97
N GLY A 26 9.23 7.12 -6.91
CA GLY A 26 9.18 5.69 -7.16
C GLY A 26 8.48 4.88 -6.06
N GLN A 27 8.59 3.56 -6.19
CA GLN A 27 8.15 2.57 -5.21
C GLN A 27 8.99 1.30 -5.36
N GLN A 28 9.03 0.47 -4.33
CA GLN A 28 9.57 -0.89 -4.44
C GLN A 28 8.42 -1.89 -4.49
N ILE A 29 8.41 -2.75 -5.51
CA ILE A 29 7.42 -3.82 -5.64
C ILE A 29 8.09 -5.14 -5.29
N ALA A 30 7.58 -5.82 -4.26
CA ALA A 30 8.03 -7.15 -3.87
C ALA A 30 7.34 -8.21 -4.73
N ARG A 31 8.13 -9.00 -5.47
CA ARG A 31 7.64 -10.04 -6.38
C ARG A 31 8.14 -11.41 -5.99
N CYS A 32 7.30 -12.42 -6.14
CA CYS A 32 7.73 -13.81 -6.04
C CYS A 32 8.88 -14.07 -7.04
N PRO A 33 10.02 -14.63 -6.61
CA PRO A 33 11.17 -14.83 -7.50
C PRO A 33 10.90 -15.84 -8.62
N HIS A 34 9.89 -16.71 -8.44
CA HIS A 34 9.52 -17.74 -9.40
C HIS A 34 8.51 -17.24 -10.44
N CYS A 35 7.30 -16.87 -9.99
CA CYS A 35 6.21 -16.50 -10.90
C CYS A 35 6.11 -14.99 -11.17
N ARG A 36 6.95 -14.18 -10.53
CA ARG A 36 7.01 -12.70 -10.67
C ARG A 36 5.74 -11.95 -10.26
N VAL A 37 4.75 -12.63 -9.69
CA VAL A 37 3.55 -12.01 -9.11
C VAL A 37 3.95 -11.08 -7.98
N ALA A 38 3.40 -9.87 -7.98
CA ALA A 38 3.60 -8.90 -6.91
C ALA A 38 2.78 -9.29 -5.68
N VAL A 39 3.43 -9.35 -4.51
CA VAL A 39 2.80 -9.74 -3.24
C VAL A 39 2.59 -8.54 -2.32
N TRP A 40 3.46 -7.53 -2.39
CA TRP A 40 3.24 -6.23 -1.77
C TRP A 40 4.05 -5.11 -2.44
N SER A 41 3.73 -3.86 -2.09
CA SER A 41 4.53 -2.68 -2.45
C SER A 41 4.98 -1.91 -1.21
N HIS A 42 6.13 -1.25 -1.31
CA HIS A 42 6.59 -0.17 -0.43
C HIS A 42 6.51 1.14 -1.21
N TYR A 43 5.48 1.96 -0.95
CA TYR A 43 5.34 3.27 -1.56
C TYR A 43 6.26 4.29 -0.88
N ALA A 44 6.83 5.22 -1.65
CA ALA A 44 7.82 6.17 -1.15
C ALA A 44 7.39 6.99 0.09
N GLY A 45 6.09 7.22 0.30
CA GLY A 45 5.62 7.97 1.48
C GLY A 45 5.95 7.29 2.81
N ALA A 46 5.81 5.96 2.91
CA ALA A 46 6.07 5.20 4.13
C ALA A 46 7.26 4.23 4.00
N GLY A 47 7.71 3.98 2.77
CA GLY A 47 8.87 3.14 2.47
C GLY A 47 8.78 1.74 3.06
N PRO A 48 9.92 1.19 3.55
CA PRO A 48 9.99 -0.17 4.07
C PRO A 48 9.27 -0.32 5.42
N VAL A 49 8.77 0.74 6.05
CA VAL A 49 8.05 0.68 7.34
C VAL A 49 6.68 0.01 7.19
N THR A 50 6.09 0.06 5.99
CA THR A 50 4.76 -0.50 5.73
C THR A 50 4.75 -1.33 4.45
N LYS A 51 3.90 -2.37 4.41
CA LYS A 51 3.63 -3.20 3.24
C LYS A 51 2.20 -2.98 2.77
N PHE A 52 2.04 -2.68 1.48
CA PHE A 52 0.75 -2.63 0.80
C PHE A 52 0.51 -3.98 0.13
N VAL A 53 -0.07 -4.91 0.89
CA VAL A 53 -0.33 -6.29 0.49
C VAL A 53 -1.35 -6.34 -0.66
N ARG A 54 -1.09 -7.19 -1.65
CA ARG A 54 -2.03 -7.47 -2.75
C ARG A 54 -3.05 -8.50 -2.28
N VAL A 55 -4.27 -8.06 -1.96
CA VAL A 55 -5.33 -8.95 -1.41
C VAL A 55 -5.59 -10.17 -2.31
N GLY A 56 -5.56 -10.01 -3.63
CA GLY A 56 -5.78 -11.11 -4.58
C GLY A 56 -4.74 -12.24 -4.53
N THR A 57 -3.67 -12.12 -3.74
CA THR A 57 -2.69 -13.19 -3.51
C THR A 57 -2.84 -13.89 -2.16
N LEU A 58 -3.88 -13.56 -1.38
CA LEU A 58 -4.22 -14.27 -0.15
C LEU A 58 -4.97 -15.57 -0.47
N ASP A 59 -4.89 -16.55 0.44
CA ASP A 59 -5.63 -17.81 0.29
C ASP A 59 -7.16 -17.60 0.33
N ASN A 60 -7.61 -16.60 1.08
CA ASN A 60 -9.01 -16.17 1.14
C ASN A 60 -9.13 -14.66 0.89
N PRO A 61 -9.17 -14.21 -0.37
CA PRO A 61 -9.25 -12.79 -0.71
C PRO A 61 -10.60 -12.16 -0.36
N ASP A 62 -11.68 -12.95 -0.29
CA ASP A 62 -13.04 -12.47 0.01
C ASP A 62 -13.18 -11.92 1.44
N ALA A 63 -12.25 -12.27 2.33
CA ALA A 63 -12.17 -11.70 3.67
C ALA A 63 -11.71 -10.23 3.70
N CYS A 64 -11.26 -9.68 2.57
CA CYS A 64 -10.77 -8.31 2.46
C CYS A 64 -11.39 -7.59 1.26
N PRO A 65 -12.73 -7.42 1.21
CA PRO A 65 -13.36 -6.63 0.16
C PRO A 65 -12.86 -5.18 0.22
N PRO A 66 -12.90 -4.42 -0.89
CA PRO A 66 -12.54 -3.01 -0.88
C PRO A 66 -13.41 -2.22 0.10
N GLU A 67 -12.79 -1.43 0.96
CA GLU A 67 -13.50 -0.50 1.87
C GLU A 67 -13.64 0.90 1.26
N ILE A 68 -12.84 1.23 0.24
CA ILE A 68 -12.89 2.50 -0.48
C ILE A 68 -12.25 2.36 -1.87
N HIS A 69 -12.80 3.06 -2.86
CA HIS A 69 -12.22 3.23 -4.19
C HIS A 69 -11.69 4.67 -4.32
N ILE A 70 -10.42 4.81 -4.70
CA ILE A 70 -9.74 6.11 -4.87
C ILE A 70 -9.39 6.35 -6.33
N PHE A 71 -9.15 7.62 -6.68
CA PHE A 71 -8.83 8.03 -8.06
C PHE A 71 -9.91 7.66 -9.08
N THR A 72 -11.19 7.70 -8.69
CA THR A 72 -12.29 7.28 -9.58
C THR A 72 -12.52 8.24 -10.75
N ARG A 73 -12.01 9.47 -10.67
CA ARG A 73 -12.07 10.46 -11.77
C ARG A 73 -11.49 9.92 -13.07
N SER A 74 -10.44 9.10 -13.00
CA SER A 74 -9.77 8.51 -14.18
C SER A 74 -10.18 7.06 -14.45
N LYS A 75 -11.23 6.54 -13.79
CA LYS A 75 -11.69 5.16 -14.04
C LYS A 75 -12.15 4.99 -15.49
N GLN A 76 -11.90 3.82 -16.07
CA GLN A 76 -12.45 3.49 -17.37
C GLN A 76 -13.98 3.34 -17.31
N PRO A 77 -14.73 3.65 -18.39
CA PRO A 77 -16.19 3.57 -18.38
C PRO A 77 -16.74 2.18 -18.02
N TRP A 78 -16.04 1.11 -18.41
CA TRP A 78 -16.44 -0.28 -18.15
C TRP A 78 -16.14 -0.78 -16.72
N VAL A 79 -15.41 0.00 -15.89
CA VAL A 79 -15.22 -0.35 -14.48
C VAL A 79 -16.50 0.00 -13.71
N ASN A 80 -17.23 -1.02 -13.27
CA ASN A 80 -18.41 -0.87 -12.43
C ASN A 80 -18.02 -0.92 -10.94
N LEU A 81 -18.33 0.13 -10.19
CA LEU A 81 -18.09 0.24 -8.74
C LEU A 81 -19.40 0.22 -7.93
N GLN A 82 -20.51 -0.19 -8.56
CA GLN A 82 -21.76 -0.44 -7.85
C GLN A 82 -21.55 -1.63 -6.90
N GLY A 83 -21.74 -1.42 -5.59
CA GLY A 83 -21.48 -2.49 -4.60
C GLY A 83 -21.19 -2.05 -3.17
N GLY A 84 -21.07 -0.75 -2.88
CA GLY A 84 -21.27 -0.21 -1.53
C GLY A 84 -20.06 0.44 -0.85
N ALA A 85 -18.83 0.24 -1.34
CA ALA A 85 -17.70 1.00 -0.85
C ALA A 85 -17.76 2.45 -1.39
N PRO A 86 -17.45 3.48 -0.56
CA PRO A 86 -17.30 4.85 -1.03
C PRO A 86 -16.33 4.93 -2.22
N ALA A 87 -16.68 5.75 -3.19
CA ALA A 87 -15.87 6.04 -4.37
C ALA A 87 -15.54 7.53 -4.39
N VAL A 88 -14.26 7.85 -4.40
CA VAL A 88 -13.77 9.24 -4.37
C VAL A 88 -12.85 9.52 -5.57
N ASP A 89 -12.98 10.73 -6.09
CA ASP A 89 -12.32 11.15 -7.33
C ASP A 89 -10.80 11.16 -7.27
N GLU A 90 -10.24 11.37 -6.08
CA GLU A 90 -8.80 11.45 -5.83
C GLU A 90 -8.42 10.66 -4.56
N TYR A 91 -7.35 11.07 -3.88
CA TYR A 91 -6.99 10.53 -2.56
C TYR A 91 -7.92 11.11 -1.48
N TYR A 92 -8.08 10.39 -0.37
CA TYR A 92 -8.99 10.75 0.73
C TYR A 92 -8.21 11.16 1.99
N GLU A 93 -8.89 11.89 2.87
CA GLU A 93 -8.41 12.17 4.21
C GLU A 93 -8.61 10.94 5.11
N ARG A 94 -7.51 10.41 5.65
CA ARG A 94 -7.53 9.14 6.38
C ARG A 94 -8.39 9.21 7.65
N ASP A 95 -8.38 10.34 8.32
CA ASP A 95 -9.09 10.54 9.58
C ASP A 95 -10.62 10.47 9.40
N ASP A 96 -11.12 10.72 8.19
CA ASP A 96 -12.54 10.63 7.85
C ASP A 96 -13.01 9.19 7.59
N HIS A 97 -12.09 8.29 7.25
CA HIS A 97 -12.42 6.96 6.72
C HIS A 97 -11.85 5.79 7.52
N TRP A 98 -10.78 5.98 8.28
CA TRP A 98 -10.10 4.88 8.98
C TRP A 98 -10.73 4.61 10.34
N PRO A 99 -10.87 3.32 10.74
CA PRO A 99 -11.24 2.99 12.10
C PRO A 99 -10.23 3.57 13.12
N PRO A 100 -10.67 3.96 14.32
CA PRO A 100 -9.79 4.55 15.34
C PRO A 100 -8.54 3.72 15.68
N ASP A 101 -8.67 2.39 15.72
CA ASP A 101 -7.54 1.49 16.00
C ASP A 101 -6.49 1.51 14.87
N SER A 102 -6.91 1.68 13.62
CA SER A 102 -6.01 1.82 12.48
C SER A 102 -5.27 3.16 12.51
N LEU A 103 -5.95 4.23 12.93
CA LEU A 103 -5.34 5.55 13.13
C LEU A 103 -4.27 5.49 14.24
N LYS A 104 -4.58 4.88 15.38
CA LYS A 104 -3.64 4.68 16.49
C LYS A 104 -2.41 3.88 16.08
N ARG A 105 -2.61 2.80 15.31
CA ARG A 105 -1.51 2.00 14.75
C ARG A 105 -0.64 2.82 13.82
N ARG A 106 -1.24 3.64 12.96
CA ARG A 106 -0.50 4.54 12.06
C ARG A 106 0.30 5.59 12.84
N GLU A 107 -0.29 6.18 13.88
CA GLU A 107 0.38 7.17 14.73
C GLU A 107 1.68 6.60 15.32
N ALA A 108 1.64 5.36 15.81
CA ALA A 108 2.82 4.67 16.33
C ALA A 108 3.94 4.47 15.29
N LEU A 109 3.61 4.45 13.99
CA LEU A 109 4.60 4.32 12.90
C LEU A 109 5.20 5.65 12.46
N LEU A 110 4.58 6.79 12.80
CA LEU A 110 4.99 8.10 12.29
C LEU A 110 6.47 8.40 12.54
N PRO A 111 7.07 8.13 13.73
CA PRO A 111 8.49 8.38 13.95
C PRO A 111 9.39 7.58 12.98
N ALA A 112 9.07 6.30 12.74
CA ALA A 112 9.83 5.46 11.83
C ALA A 112 9.67 5.90 10.37
N ILE A 113 8.47 6.31 9.97
CA ILE A 113 8.21 6.87 8.64
C ILE A 113 9.00 8.16 8.43
N GLN A 114 8.99 9.07 9.40
CA GLN A 114 9.73 10.34 9.35
C GLN A 114 11.23 10.11 9.28
N ALA A 115 11.77 9.18 10.06
CA ALA A 115 13.18 8.79 9.99
C ALA A 115 13.56 8.30 8.58
N TYR A 116 12.74 7.42 7.98
CA TYR A 116 12.96 6.97 6.61
C TYR A 116 12.87 8.12 5.60
N GLN A 117 11.88 9.01 5.70
CA GLN A 117 11.76 10.17 4.81
C GLN A 117 13.00 11.06 4.87
N ALA A 118 13.54 11.30 6.07
CA ALA A 118 14.76 12.08 6.26
C ALA A 118 15.98 11.49 5.53
N THR A 119 16.08 10.15 5.43
CA THR A 119 17.16 9.49 4.67
C THR A 119 17.05 9.69 3.15
N ARG A 120 15.86 10.03 2.64
CA ARG A 120 15.66 10.29 1.21
C ARG A 120 15.92 11.74 0.83
N THR A 121 15.65 12.68 1.73
CA THR A 121 15.93 14.11 1.51
C THR A 121 17.43 14.41 1.54
N THR A 122 18.22 13.60 2.25
CA THR A 122 19.68 13.72 2.32
C THR A 122 20.43 13.08 1.14
N GLY A 123 19.71 12.41 0.23
CA GLY A 123 20.28 11.72 -0.94
C GLY A 123 20.04 12.43 -2.28
N LEU A 124 19.55 13.67 -2.27
CA LEU A 124 19.47 14.60 -3.41
C LEU A 124 20.44 15.75 -3.18
#